data_AF-A0A4P6P3K3-F1
#
_entry.id   AF-A0A4P6P3K3-F1
#
_cell.length_a   1.000
_cell.length_b   1.000
_cell.length_c   1.000
_cell.angle_alpha   90.00
_cell.angle_beta   90.00
_cell.angle_gamma   90.00
#
_symmetry.space_group_name_H-M   'P 1'
#
loop_
_entity.id
_entity.type
_entity.pdbx_description
1 polymer ?
#
loop_
_entity_poly.entity_id
_entity_poly.type
_entity_poly.pdbx_seq_one_letter_code
_entity_poly.pdbx_strand_id
1 'polypeptide(L)'
;MNQVVQVLTQLANTATLVTKEEVAQFLASTKLSKQQKIAIAAHDIDTLVETVHDLSVIKCLPILVADEDEEQIITITNKHVVNA
;
A
#
# COMPACT_ATOMS: atom_id res chain seq x y z
N MET A 1 -3.94 6.74 -11.31
CA MET A 1 -3.08 5.53 -11.33
C MET A 1 -1.89 5.81 -10.43
N ASN A 2 -1.65 4.95 -9.44
CA ASN A 2 -0.64 5.20 -8.41
C ASN A 2 0.78 5.15 -8.98
N GLN A 3 1.62 6.15 -8.65
CA GLN A 3 2.97 6.28 -9.19
C GLN A 3 3.89 5.11 -8.79
N VAL A 4 3.73 4.57 -7.58
CA VAL A 4 4.50 3.40 -7.12
C VAL A 4 4.16 2.18 -7.97
N VAL A 5 2.88 1.96 -8.27
CA VAL A 5 2.43 0.85 -9.12
C VAL A 5 3.00 0.95 -10.54
N GLN A 6 3.05 2.16 -11.11
CA GLN A 6 3.65 2.39 -12.43
C GLN A 6 5.14 2.06 -12.45
N VAL A 7 5.88 2.50 -11.43
CA VAL A 7 7.32 2.25 -11.30
C VAL A 7 7.60 0.76 -11.10
N LEU A 8 6.85 0.07 -10.24
CA LEU A 8 7.00 -1.38 -10.03
C LEU A 8 6.68 -2.18 -11.30
N THR A 9 5.64 -1.75 -12.04
CA THR A 9 5.29 -2.36 -13.33
C THR A 9 6.42 -2.17 -14.35
N GLN A 10 7.01 -0.98 -14.43
CA GLN A 10 8.17 -0.74 -15.30
C GLN A 10 9.38 -1.56 -14.86
N LEU A 11 9.65 -1.66 -13.56
CA LEU A 11 10.73 -2.47 -13.02
C LEU A 11 10.60 -3.93 -13.46
N ALA A 12 9.40 -4.50 -13.31
CA ALA A 12 9.12 -5.89 -13.68
C ALA A 12 9.19 -6.16 -15.19
N ASN A 13 8.92 -5.14 -16.02
CA ASN A 13 8.94 -5.26 -17.48
C ASN A 13 10.29 -4.88 -18.11
N THR A 14 11.25 -4.35 -17.35
CA THR A 14 12.53 -3.90 -17.89
C THR A 14 13.60 -4.97 -17.68
N ALA A 15 13.81 -5.79 -18.71
CA ALA A 15 14.78 -6.88 -18.69
C ALA A 15 16.24 -6.44 -18.47
N THR A 16 16.54 -5.15 -18.61
CA THR A 16 17.89 -4.57 -18.42
C THR A 16 18.17 -4.10 -16.99
N LEU A 17 17.20 -4.15 -16.07
CA LEU A 17 17.40 -3.79 -14.66
C LEU A 17 17.70 -5.05 -13.84
N VAL A 18 18.90 -5.61 -14.04
CA VAL A 18 19.28 -6.92 -13.46
C VAL A 18 20.07 -6.74 -12.16
N THR A 19 20.84 -5.65 -12.07
CA THR A 19 21.71 -5.36 -10.93
C THR A 19 21.08 -4.36 -9.97
N LYS A 20 21.56 -4.37 -8.72
CA LYS A 20 21.11 -3.41 -7.70
C LYS A 20 21.45 -1.97 -8.07
N GLU A 21 22.59 -1.75 -8.72
CA GLU A 21 23.05 -0.45 -9.19
C GLU A 21 22.14 0.10 -10.30
N GLU A 22 21.74 -0.73 -11.27
CA GLU A 22 20.80 -0.35 -12.33
C GLU A 22 19.42 -0.01 -11.74
N VAL A 23 18.93 -0.83 -10.80
CA VAL A 23 17.68 -0.55 -10.08
C VAL A 23 17.78 0.75 -9.30
N ALA A 24 18.89 1.03 -8.62
CA ALA A 24 19.09 2.27 -7.87
C ALA A 24 19.12 3.51 -8.78
N GLN A 25 19.79 3.42 -9.94
CA GLN A 25 19.79 4.50 -10.93
C GLN A 25 18.40 4.74 -11.53
N PHE A 26 17.68 3.66 -11.85
CA PHE A 26 16.31 3.75 -12.31
C PHE A 26 15.43 4.45 -11.26
N LEU A 27 15.45 3.99 -10.01
CA LEU A 27 14.68 4.58 -8.91
C LEU A 27 15.07 6.04 -8.67
N ALA A 28 16.35 6.42 -8.82
CA ALA A 28 16.80 7.81 -8.69
C ALA A 28 16.09 8.73 -9.69
N SER A 29 15.85 8.27 -10.92
CA SER A 29 15.15 9.02 -11.98
C SER A 29 13.64 9.16 -11.78
N THR A 30 13.04 8.38 -10.87
CA THR A 30 11.59 8.43 -10.59
C THR A 30 11.22 9.59 -9.68
N LYS A 31 9.94 10.00 -9.74
CA LYS A 31 9.34 11.02 -8.86
C LYS A 31 8.90 10.49 -7.48
N LEU A 32 9.24 9.25 -7.15
CA LEU A 32 8.87 8.64 -5.87
C LEU A 32 9.53 9.36 -4.69
N SER A 33 8.94 9.22 -3.50
CA SER A 33 9.52 9.73 -2.27
C SER A 33 10.81 8.98 -1.93
N LYS A 34 11.68 9.59 -1.11
CA LYS A 34 12.90 8.93 -0.65
C LYS A 34 12.61 7.62 0.08
N GLN A 35 11.56 7.60 0.91
CA GLN A 35 11.15 6.42 1.66
C GLN A 35 10.64 5.30 0.74
N GLN A 36 9.85 5.63 -0.28
CA GLN A 36 9.41 4.67 -1.29
C GLN A 36 10.59 4.07 -2.07
N LYS A 37 11.55 4.90 -2.50
CA LYS A 37 12.76 4.42 -3.20
C LYS A 37 13.56 3.45 -2.34
N ILE A 38 13.73 3.76 -1.05
CA ILE A 38 14.44 2.90 -0.10
C ILE A 38 13.69 1.58 0.09
N ALA A 39 12.37 1.64 0.32
CA ALA A 39 11.55 0.45 0.53
C ALA A 39 11.58 -0.49 -0.70
N ILE A 40 11.47 0.06 -1.91
CA ILE A 40 11.57 -0.72 -3.16
C ILE A 40 12.96 -1.36 -3.30
N ALA A 41 14.03 -0.60 -3.08
CA ALA A 41 15.41 -1.12 -3.20
C ALA A 41 15.73 -2.21 -2.16
N ALA A 42 15.11 -2.12 -0.98
CA ALA A 42 15.24 -3.11 0.10
C ALA A 42 14.28 -4.31 -0.03
N HIS A 43 13.35 -4.29 -0.99
CA HIS A 43 12.20 -5.21 -1.03
C HIS A 43 11.38 -5.22 0.27
N ASP A 44 11.34 -4.10 0.97
CA ASP A 44 10.58 -3.91 2.20
C ASP A 44 9.14 -3.54 1.86
N ILE A 45 8.29 -4.57 1.80
CA ILE A 45 6.88 -4.44 1.42
C ILE A 45 6.10 -3.70 2.50
N ASP A 46 6.40 -3.93 3.78
CA ASP A 46 5.67 -3.34 4.90
C ASP A 46 5.84 -1.82 4.90
N THR A 47 7.09 -1.35 4.84
CA THR A 47 7.38 0.09 4.72
C THR A 47 6.82 0.66 3.41
N LEU A 48 6.82 -0.11 2.31
CA LEU A 48 6.25 0.38 1.06
C LEU A 48 4.74 0.59 1.16
N VAL A 49 4.00 -0.34 1.77
CA VAL A 49 2.55 -0.24 1.99
C VAL A 49 2.22 0.97 2.85
N GLU A 50 3.00 1.22 3.91
CA GLU A 50 2.87 2.42 4.75
C GLU A 50 3.11 3.72 3.97
N THR A 51 3.76 3.70 2.83
CA THR A 51 4.00 4.92 2.03
C THR A 51 3.04 5.09 0.85
N VAL A 52 2.17 4.10 0.61
CA VAL A 52 1.19 4.10 -0.48
C VAL A 52 -0.19 4.37 0.12
N HIS A 53 -0.39 5.62 0.55
CA HIS A 53 -1.68 6.09 1.07
C HIS A 53 -2.57 6.57 -0.07
N ASP A 54 -3.18 5.63 -0.79
CA ASP A 54 -4.18 5.93 -1.83
C ASP A 54 -5.52 5.25 -1.57
N LEU A 55 -5.73 4.69 -0.37
CA LEU A 55 -7.10 4.47 0.09
C LEU A 55 -7.66 5.83 0.48
N SER A 56 -8.55 6.37 -0.36
CA SER A 56 -9.56 7.32 0.09
C SER A 56 -10.07 6.78 1.42
N VAL A 57 -9.90 7.54 2.50
CA VAL A 57 -10.40 7.17 3.83
C VAL A 57 -11.84 6.72 3.62
N ILE A 58 -12.07 5.40 3.66
CA ILE A 58 -13.43 4.87 3.58
C ILE A 58 -14.05 5.37 4.86
N LYS A 59 -14.78 6.48 4.75
CA LYS A 59 -15.58 7.00 5.84
C LYS A 59 -16.68 5.97 6.05
N CYS A 60 -16.41 4.98 6.89
CA CYS A 60 -17.42 4.09 7.42
C CYS A 60 -18.31 4.96 8.31
N LEU A 61 -19.28 5.64 7.70
CA LEU A 61 -20.30 6.36 8.43
C LEU A 61 -21.23 5.30 9.04
N PRO A 62 -21.43 5.30 10.36
CA PRO A 62 -22.41 4.42 10.97
C PRO A 62 -23.77 4.72 10.36
N ILE A 63 -24.39 3.72 9.74
CA ILE A 63 -25.80 3.79 9.34
C ILE A 63 -26.60 3.68 10.64
N LEU A 64 -27.08 4.82 11.14
CA LEU A 64 -28.09 4.84 12.20
C LEU A 64 -29.41 4.41 11.55
N VAL A 65 -29.79 3.16 11.78
CA VAL A 65 -31.16 2.70 11.53
C VAL A 65 -32.06 3.43 12.54
N ALA A 66 -33.15 4.03 12.07
CA ALA A 66 -34.10 4.67 12.96
C ALA A 66 -34.70 3.60 13.89
N ASP A 67 -34.67 3.85 15.19
CA ASP A 67 -35.15 2.93 16.22
C ASP A 67 -36.64 2.66 16.04
N GLU A 68 -36.97 1.52 15.44
CA GLU A 68 -38.19 0.79 15.73
C GLU A 68 -37.79 -0.63 16.11
N ASP A 69 -37.54 -0.78 17.42
CA ASP A 69 -37.55 -2.00 18.22
C ASP A 69 -36.42 -3.04 18.03
N GLU A 70 -35.59 -3.12 19.08
CA GLU A 70 -34.79 -4.27 19.57
C GLU A 70 -33.78 -5.00 18.65
N GLU A 71 -32.52 -4.99 19.12
CA GLU A 71 -31.46 -6.02 18.99
C GLU A 71 -30.82 -6.31 17.61
N GLN A 72 -29.61 -5.78 17.40
CA GLN A 72 -28.35 -6.56 17.41
C GLN A 72 -27.17 -5.65 16.99
N ILE A 73 -26.30 -5.32 17.96
CA ILE A 73 -25.03 -4.64 17.66
C ILE A 73 -24.09 -5.66 17.01
N ILE A 74 -24.00 -5.66 15.68
CA ILE A 74 -23.02 -6.48 14.96
C ILE A 74 -21.64 -5.84 15.16
N THR A 75 -20.89 -6.35 16.13
CA THR A 75 -19.50 -5.93 16.37
C THR A 75 -18.60 -6.63 15.34
N ILE A 76 -18.04 -5.87 14.39
CA ILE A 76 -17.03 -6.39 13.47
C ILE A 76 -15.65 -6.29 14.15
N THR A 77 -15.13 -7.41 14.66
CA THR A 77 -13.76 -7.48 15.18
C THR A 77 -12.79 -7.86 14.06
N ASN A 78 -11.87 -6.96 13.71
CA ASN A 78 -10.75 -7.29 12.82
C ASN A 78 -9.80 -8.26 13.54
N LYS A 79 -9.83 -9.54 13.17
CA LYS A 79 -8.79 -10.50 13.59
C LYS A 79 -7.53 -10.23 12.78
N HIS A 80 -6.54 -9.59 13.40
CA HIS A 80 -5.18 -9.57 12.87
C HIS A 80 -4.59 -10.97 13.02
N VAL A 81 -4.26 -11.63 11.91
CA VAL A 81 -3.59 -12.95 11.93
C VAL A 81 -2.12 -12.70 12.20
N VAL A 82 -1.69 -13.00 13.43
CA VAL A 82 -0.26 -13.03 13.80
C VAL A 82 0.23 -14.44 13.47
N ASN A 83 1.01 -14.59 12.40
CA ASN A 83 1.71 -15.85 12.14
C ASN A 83 2.92 -15.94 13.07
N ALA A 84 2.99 -17.02 13.86
CA ALA A 84 4.13 -17.40 14.69
C ALA A 84 4.94 -18.51 14.01
#